data_AF-A0A225UGD7-F1
#
_entry.id   AF-A0A225UGD7-F1
#
_cell.length_a   1.000
_cell.length_b   1.000
_cell.length_c   1.000
_cell.angle_alpha   90.00
_cell.angle_beta   90.00
_cell.angle_gamma   90.00
#
_symmetry.space_group_name_H-M   'P 1'
#
loop_
_entity.id
_entity.type
_entity.pdbx_description
1 polymer ?
#
loop_
_entity_poly.entity_id
_entity_poly.type
_entity_poly.pdbx_seq_one_letter_code
_entity_poly.pdbx_strand_id
1 'polypeptide(L)'
;METCHPQVLRDYKAEQVVQVASQRGTVRALVSDFDGAEGQQQPHKLKAISELQQRQLNNLLARWIAISLRPLALVEDVGFREVIKFIAGLAAVELHLPGRTKVRDDIMRLLQNFVSNYKKC
;
A
#
# COMPACT_ATOMS: atom_id res chain seq x y z
N MET A 1 11.67 5.25 21.76
CA MET A 1 11.05 4.33 20.79
C MET A 1 9.70 3.96 21.36
N GLU A 2 8.63 4.51 20.81
CA GLU A 2 7.27 4.19 21.26
C GLU A 2 6.93 2.78 20.78
N THR A 3 7.14 1.81 21.65
CA THR A 3 6.65 0.45 21.47
C THR A 3 5.14 0.49 21.54
N CYS A 4 4.46 0.39 20.39
CA CYS A 4 3.02 0.13 20.35
C CYS A 4 2.74 -1.09 21.23
N HIS A 5 2.02 -0.88 22.33
CA HIS A 5 1.86 -1.88 23.37
C HIS A 5 1.04 -3.06 22.81
N PRO A 6 1.45 -4.32 23.00
CA PRO A 6 0.72 -5.50 22.50
C PRO A 6 -0.71 -5.65 23.07
N GLN A 7 -1.10 -4.81 24.04
CA GLN A 7 -2.48 -4.61 24.46
C GLN A 7 -3.30 -3.92 23.39
N VAL A 8 -2.83 -2.81 22.82
CA VAL A 8 -3.59 -1.98 21.86
C VAL A 8 -3.99 -2.77 20.61
N LEU A 9 -3.10 -3.64 20.11
CA LEU A 9 -3.40 -4.53 18.99
C LEU A 9 -4.40 -5.64 19.32
N ARG A 10 -4.43 -6.08 20.58
CA ARG A 10 -5.43 -7.04 21.08
C ARG A 10 -6.77 -6.37 21.29
N ASP A 11 -6.78 -5.14 21.78
CA ASP A 11 -7.98 -4.34 21.98
C ASP A 11 -8.64 -4.03 20.63
N TYR A 12 -7.85 -3.65 19.61
CA TYR A 12 -8.36 -3.43 18.25
C TYR A 12 -8.94 -4.71 17.60
N LYS A 13 -8.34 -5.88 17.87
CA LYS A 13 -8.88 -7.17 17.41
C LYS A 13 -10.13 -7.60 18.20
N ALA A 14 -10.16 -7.33 19.51
CA ALA A 14 -11.28 -7.64 20.38
C ALA A 14 -12.50 -6.75 20.06
N GLU A 15 -12.29 -5.47 19.78
CA GLU A 15 -13.35 -4.54 19.34
C GLU A 15 -14.01 -5.01 18.03
N GLN A 16 -13.24 -5.53 17.07
CA GLN A 16 -13.80 -6.13 15.84
C GLN A 16 -14.66 -7.37 16.13
N VAL A 17 -14.22 -8.25 17.04
CA VAL A 17 -14.97 -9.46 17.40
C VAL A 17 -16.25 -9.12 18.19
N VAL A 18 -16.19 -8.13 19.10
CA VAL A 18 -17.35 -7.67 19.89
C VAL A 18 -18.37 -6.97 19.01
N GLN A 19 -17.95 -6.17 18.02
CA GLN A 19 -18.88 -5.55 17.06
C GLN A 19 -19.63 -6.61 16.23
N VAL A 20 -18.94 -7.69 15.81
CA VAL A 20 -19.56 -8.80 15.07
C VAL A 20 -20.49 -9.64 15.96
N ALA A 21 -20.17 -9.80 17.25
CA ALA A 21 -21.00 -10.55 18.20
C ALA A 21 -22.24 -9.75 18.67
N SER A 22 -22.10 -8.44 18.91
CA SER A 22 -23.19 -7.55 19.35
C SER A 22 -24.26 -7.34 18.28
N GLN A 23 -23.94 -7.58 17.00
CA GLN A 23 -24.90 -7.48 15.90
C GLN A 23 -25.86 -8.68 15.79
N ARG A 24 -25.66 -9.76 16.56
CA ARG A 24 -26.53 -10.96 16.51
C ARG A 24 -27.78 -10.89 17.39
N GLY A 25 -27.94 -9.84 18.23
CA GLY A 25 -28.90 -9.84 19.33
C GLY A 25 -30.17 -8.99 19.20
N THR A 26 -30.28 -8.09 18.22
CA THR A 26 -31.44 -7.18 18.15
C THR A 26 -31.90 -6.95 16.73
N VAL A 27 -32.97 -7.66 16.37
CA VAL A 27 -33.81 -7.43 15.21
C VAL A 27 -34.48 -6.06 15.35
N ARG A 28 -33.82 -5.02 14.85
CA ARG A 28 -34.49 -3.85 14.27
C ARG A 28 -33.86 -3.67 12.91
N ALA A 29 -34.70 -3.82 11.88
CA ALA A 29 -34.38 -3.56 10.51
C ALA A 29 -33.88 -2.11 10.35
N LEU A 30 -32.58 -1.91 10.54
CA LEU A 30 -31.87 -0.98 9.69
C LEU A 30 -31.82 -1.70 8.35
N VAL A 31 -32.63 -1.22 7.40
CA VAL A 31 -32.42 -1.52 5.99
C VAL A 31 -30.95 -1.18 5.76
N SER A 32 -30.14 -2.23 5.63
CA SER A 32 -28.78 -2.08 5.20
C SER A 32 -28.93 -1.63 3.75
N ASP A 33 -28.68 -0.35 3.49
CA ASP A 33 -28.60 0.20 2.13
C ASP A 33 -27.46 -0.46 1.30
N PHE A 34 -26.81 -1.49 1.86
CA PHE A 34 -25.84 -2.36 1.22
C PHE A 34 -26.35 -3.78 0.96
N ASP A 35 -27.61 -4.11 1.25
CA ASP A 35 -28.20 -5.45 1.08
C ASP A 35 -28.88 -5.62 -0.29
N GLY A 36 -28.24 -5.06 -1.32
CA GLY A 36 -28.78 -4.97 -2.67
C GLY A 36 -27.69 -5.01 -3.73
N ALA A 37 -26.59 -5.72 -3.47
CA ALA A 37 -25.63 -6.06 -4.49
C ALA A 37 -25.01 -7.44 -4.20
N GLU A 38 -25.78 -8.50 -4.44
CA GLU A 38 -25.21 -9.64 -5.18
C GLU A 38 -24.84 -9.17 -6.61
N GLY A 39 -24.03 -8.11 -6.70
CA GLY A 39 -23.28 -7.81 -7.88
C GLY A 39 -22.29 -8.94 -7.93
N GLN A 40 -22.51 -9.87 -8.85
CA GLN A 40 -21.47 -10.71 -9.40
C GLN A 40 -20.22 -9.82 -9.48
N GLN A 41 -19.27 -10.00 -8.56
CA GLN A 41 -17.97 -9.37 -8.66
C GLN A 41 -17.33 -10.07 -9.84
N GLN A 42 -17.71 -9.65 -11.05
CA GLN A 42 -16.91 -9.91 -12.22
C GLN A 42 -15.54 -9.42 -11.82
N PRO A 43 -14.50 -10.27 -11.85
CA PRO A 43 -13.17 -9.85 -11.48
C PRO A 43 -12.85 -8.67 -12.38
N HIS A 44 -12.84 -7.46 -11.81
CA HIS A 44 -12.46 -6.26 -12.54
C HIS A 44 -11.07 -6.58 -13.09
N LYS A 45 -10.98 -6.74 -14.41
CA LYS A 45 -9.71 -7.07 -15.07
C LYS A 45 -8.76 -5.94 -14.73
N LEU A 46 -7.84 -6.22 -13.80
CA LEU A 46 -6.84 -5.25 -13.38
C LEU A 46 -6.06 -4.85 -14.63
N LYS A 47 -5.97 -3.55 -14.86
CA LYS A 47 -5.20 -3.04 -15.98
C LYS A 47 -3.73 -3.15 -15.59
N ALA A 48 -2.98 -3.96 -16.32
CA ALA A 48 -1.53 -3.99 -16.19
C ALA A 48 -0.97 -2.60 -16.51
N ILE A 49 -0.10 -2.09 -15.64
CA ILE A 49 0.62 -0.83 -15.91
C ILE A 49 1.62 -1.00 -17.04
N SER A 50 1.79 0.06 -17.82
CA SER A 50 2.87 0.12 -18.81
C SER A 50 4.22 0.10 -18.12
N GLU A 51 5.24 -0.47 -18.78
CA GLU A 51 6.63 -0.45 -18.28
C GLU A 51 7.13 0.96 -17.97
N LEU A 52 6.70 1.96 -18.74
CA LEU A 52 7.06 3.36 -18.51
C LEU A 52 6.48 3.86 -17.18
N GLN A 53 5.22 3.54 -16.90
CA GLN A 53 4.54 3.90 -15.65
C GLN A 53 5.17 3.18 -14.45
N GLN A 54 5.53 1.91 -14.60
CA GLN A 54 6.27 1.16 -13.60
C GLN A 54 7.64 1.80 -13.30
N ARG A 55 8.36 2.25 -14.33
CA ARG A 55 9.64 2.94 -14.15
C ARG A 55 9.46 4.29 -13.43
N GLN A 56 8.41 5.04 -13.78
CA GLN A 56 8.07 6.29 -13.09
C GLN A 56 7.75 6.06 -11.61
N LEU A 57 6.96 5.03 -11.30
CA LEU A 57 6.66 4.62 -9.93
C LEU A 57 7.94 4.29 -9.16
N ASN A 58 8.84 3.49 -9.73
CA ASN A 58 10.09 3.11 -9.08
C ASN A 58 10.96 4.34 -8.79
N ASN A 59 11.04 5.28 -9.74
CA ASN A 59 11.77 6.53 -9.55
C ASN A 59 11.16 7.40 -8.43
N LEU A 60 9.83 7.50 -8.36
CA LEU A 60 9.13 8.22 -7.30
C LEU A 60 9.39 7.57 -5.93
N LEU A 61 9.32 6.24 -5.86
CA LEU A 61 9.56 5.48 -4.64
C LEU A 61 11.02 5.64 -4.17
N ALA A 62 11.98 5.47 -5.07
CA ALA A 62 13.41 5.66 -4.80
C ALA A 62 13.69 7.08 -4.29
N ARG A 63 13.13 8.09 -4.97
CA ARG A 63 13.27 9.50 -4.56
C ARG A 63 12.66 9.76 -3.19
N TRP A 64 11.45 9.28 -2.94
CA TRP A 64 10.78 9.45 -1.65
C TRP A 64 11.58 8.82 -0.52
N ILE A 65 12.07 7.59 -0.70
CA ILE A 65 12.89 6.89 0.30
C ILE A 65 14.19 7.64 0.56
N ALA A 66 14.89 8.09 -0.50
CA ALA A 66 16.13 8.82 -0.36
C ALA A 66 15.95 10.17 0.37
N ILE A 67 14.91 10.93 0.05
CA ILE A 67 14.64 12.24 0.67
C ILE A 67 14.18 12.10 2.11
N SER A 68 13.28 11.15 2.38
CA SER A 68 12.72 10.97 3.73
C SER A 68 13.57 10.06 4.63
N LEU A 69 14.74 9.63 4.16
CA LEU A 69 15.69 8.75 4.87
C LEU A 69 15.02 7.50 5.45
N ARG A 70 14.05 6.95 4.73
CA ARG A 70 13.32 5.76 5.18
C ARG A 70 14.16 4.50 4.99
N PRO A 71 14.01 3.49 5.87
CA PRO A 71 14.72 2.23 5.71
C PRO A 71 14.27 1.55 4.41
N LEU A 72 15.23 1.04 3.63
CA LEU A 72 14.92 0.32 2.38
C LEU A 72 14.07 -0.93 2.61
N ALA A 73 14.08 -1.48 3.83
CA ALA A 73 13.23 -2.61 4.22
C ALA A 73 11.72 -2.27 4.18
N LEU A 74 11.35 -0.98 4.19
CA LEU A 74 9.94 -0.54 4.13
C LEU A 74 9.20 -1.09 2.91
N VAL A 75 9.86 -1.24 1.76
CA VAL A 75 9.23 -1.77 0.54
C VAL A 75 8.95 -3.27 0.62
N GLU A 76 9.56 -3.96 1.59
CA GLU A 76 9.35 -5.38 1.87
C GLU A 76 8.40 -5.60 3.04
N ASP A 77 8.07 -4.54 3.79
CA ASP A 77 7.12 -4.58 4.90
C ASP A 77 5.71 -5.00 4.43
N VAL A 78 5.10 -5.88 5.21
CA VAL A 78 3.79 -6.48 4.87
C VAL A 78 2.69 -5.42 4.91
N GLY A 79 2.66 -4.59 5.96
CA GLY A 79 1.64 -3.55 6.12
C GLY A 79 1.73 -2.49 5.03
N PHE A 80 2.95 -2.06 4.69
CA PHE A 80 3.17 -1.15 3.58
C PHE A 80 2.66 -1.74 2.25
N ARG A 81 2.98 -3.01 1.96
CA ARG A 81 2.51 -3.69 0.74
C ARG A 81 0.98 -3.80 0.68
N GLU A 82 0.32 -4.06 1.80
CA GLU A 82 -1.14 -4.14 1.88
C GLU A 82 -1.80 -2.80 1.57
N VAL A 83 -1.30 -1.71 2.16
CA VAL A 83 -1.81 -0.35 1.87
C VAL A 83 -1.66 -0.01 0.39
N ILE A 84 -0.49 -0.30 -0.19
CA ILE A 84 -0.27 -0.04 -1.62
C ILE A 84 -1.18 -0.90 -2.50
N LYS A 85 -1.38 -2.18 -2.16
CA LYS A 85 -2.32 -3.06 -2.87
C LYS A 85 -3.76 -2.57 -2.79
N PHE A 86 -4.18 -2.08 -1.62
CA PHE A 86 -5.51 -1.49 -1.45
C PHE A 86 -5.70 -0.28 -2.36
N ILE A 87 -4.74 0.65 -2.36
CA ILE A 87 -4.77 1.84 -3.23
C ILE A 87 -4.77 1.43 -4.72
N ALA A 88 -3.94 0.46 -5.10
CA ALA A 88 -3.90 -0.06 -6.47
C ALA A 88 -5.22 -0.73 -6.88
N GLY A 89 -5.87 -1.43 -5.95
CA GLY A 89 -7.19 -2.02 -6.12
C GLY A 89 -8.28 -0.98 -6.37
N LEU A 90 -8.26 0.14 -5.64
CA LEU A 90 -9.16 1.29 -5.89
C LEU A 90 -8.97 1.88 -7.30
N ALA A 91 -7.73 1.85 -7.81
CA ALA A 91 -7.41 2.30 -9.16
C ALA A 91 -7.65 1.21 -10.24
N ALA A 92 -8.07 -0.01 -9.87
CA ALA A 92 -8.16 -1.19 -10.74
C ALA A 92 -6.86 -1.46 -11.53
N VAL A 93 -5.72 -1.27 -10.87
CA VAL A 93 -4.38 -1.39 -11.47
C VAL A 93 -3.63 -2.57 -10.87
N GLU A 94 -3.02 -3.38 -11.74
CA GLU A 94 -2.06 -4.39 -11.30
C GLU A 94 -0.68 -3.73 -11.14
N LEU A 95 -0.26 -3.59 -9.88
CA LEU A 95 0.97 -2.88 -9.51
C LEU A 95 1.99 -3.85 -8.93
N HIS A 96 3.21 -3.83 -9.48
CA HIS A 96 4.33 -4.58 -8.94
C HIS A 96 5.23 -3.67 -8.10
N LEU A 97 5.38 -3.98 -6.80
CA LEU A 97 6.31 -3.25 -5.94
C LEU A 97 7.74 -3.79 -6.10
N PRO A 98 8.75 -2.94 -6.35
CA PRO A 98 10.13 -3.38 -6.46
C PRO A 98 10.67 -3.88 -5.11
N GLY A 99 11.55 -4.88 -5.17
CA GLY A 99 12.31 -5.33 -4.00
C GLY A 99 13.38 -4.33 -3.57
N ARG A 100 13.92 -4.52 -2.37
CA ARG A 100 14.91 -3.63 -1.75
C ARG A 100 16.13 -3.36 -2.62
N THR A 101 16.68 -4.40 -3.25
CA THR A 101 17.87 -4.28 -4.10
C THR A 101 17.62 -3.36 -5.29
N LYS A 102 16.48 -3.53 -5.97
CA LYS A 102 16.10 -2.70 -7.12
C LYS A 102 15.92 -1.23 -6.74
N VAL A 103 15.30 -0.96 -5.59
CA VAL A 103 15.15 0.40 -5.06
C VAL A 103 16.52 1.03 -4.76
N ARG A 104 17.46 0.26 -4.19
CA ARG A 104 18.83 0.73 -3.95
C ARG A 104 19.52 1.13 -5.26
N ASP A 105 19.41 0.30 -6.29
CA ASP A 105 20.02 0.55 -7.60
C ASP A 105 19.39 1.79 -8.26
N ASP A 106 18.07 1.95 -8.15
CA ASP A 106 17.36 3.12 -8.67
C ASP A 106 17.77 4.40 -7.92
N ILE A 107 17.98 4.36 -6.60
CA ILE A 107 18.53 5.49 -5.83
C ILE A 107 19.93 5.85 -6.34
N MET A 108 20.82 4.87 -6.51
CA MET A 108 22.18 5.11 -7.01
C MET A 108 22.16 5.73 -8.42
N ARG A 109 21.29 5.23 -9.31
CA ARG A 109 21.10 5.79 -10.65
C ARG A 109 20.62 7.24 -10.59
N LEU A 110 19.66 7.55 -9.72
CA LEU A 110 19.18 8.93 -9.54
C LEU A 110 20.32 9.85 -9.08
N LEU A 111 21.14 9.41 -8.11
CA LEU A 111 22.29 10.18 -7.63
C LEU A 111 23.33 10.42 -8.75
N GLN A 112 23.64 9.41 -9.55
CA GLN A 112 24.55 9.55 -10.69
C GLN A 112 24.05 10.60 -11.70
N ASN A 113 22.73 10.63 -11.96
CA ASN A 113 22.13 11.63 -12.84
C ASN A 113 22.25 13.04 -12.27
N PHE A 114 22.06 13.22 -10.96
CA PHE A 114 22.25 14.53 -10.32
C PHE A 114 23.71 14.98 -10.39
N VAL A 115 24.67 14.13 -10.04
CA VAL A 115 26.10 14.45 -10.09
C VAL A 115 26.55 14.77 -11.52
N SER A 116 26.06 14.03 -12.51
CA SER A 116 26.41 14.25 -13.92
C SER A 116 25.84 15.57 -14.47
N ASN A 117 24.64 15.97 -14.02
CA ASN A 117 24.09 17.27 -14.37
C ASN A 117 24.86 18.43 -13.71
N TYR A 118 25.29 18.28 -12.46
CA TYR A 118 26.10 19.30 -11.78
C TYR A 118 27.50 19.46 -12.37
N LYS A 119 28.10 18.41 -12.95
CA LYS A 119 29.41 18.48 -13.63
C LYS A 119 29.36 19.12 -15.02
N LYS A 120 28.17 19.33 -15.58
CA LYS A 120 27.96 19.94 -16.91
C LYS A 120 27.65 21.44 -16.84
N CYS A 121 27.46 21.99 -15.64
CA CYS A 121 27.40 23.42 -15.39
C CYS A 121 28.80 23.93 -15.05
#